data_AF-A0A7M1T0I5-F1
#
_entry.id   AF-A0A7M1T0I5-F1
#
_cell.length_a   1.000
_cell.length_b   1.000
_cell.length_c   1.000
_cell.angle_alpha   90.00
_cell.angle_beta   90.00
_cell.angle_gamma   90.00
#
_symmetry.space_group_name_H-M   'P 1'
#
loop_
_entity.id
_entity.type
_entity.pdbx_description
1 polymer ?
#
loop_
_entity_poly.entity_id
_entity_poly.type
_entity_poly.pdbx_seq_one_letter_code
_entity_poly.pdbx_strand_id
1 'polypeptide(L)'
;MDDQPQAKPSIEPEYSPVGILIPSWNEFIEFAESLEDYEEKMDSFLREKYDSWKTNGWRSQATDRPLSKWQGTLKQIVKNFKTITIAPVEKLALPKIKPLQLQS
;
A
#
# COMPACT_ATOMS: atom_id res chain seq x y z
N MET A 1 5.70 46.75 5.64
CA MET A 1 6.67 45.69 5.30
C MET A 1 6.03 44.37 5.70
N ASP A 2 4.83 44.09 5.23
CA ASP A 2 4.50 43.61 3.87
C ASP A 2 4.96 42.18 3.66
N ASP A 3 3.96 41.38 3.34
CA ASP A 3 3.99 40.08 2.69
C ASP A 3 4.39 38.86 3.52
N GLN A 4 3.38 38.33 4.21
CA GLN A 4 3.15 36.90 4.12
C GLN A 4 2.74 36.55 2.68
N PRO A 5 3.49 35.65 2.03
CA PRO A 5 2.85 34.62 1.23
C PRO A 5 3.39 33.27 1.72
N GLN A 6 2.66 32.18 1.75
CA GLN A 6 1.30 31.81 1.39
C GLN A 6 1.33 30.31 1.72
N ALA A 7 0.20 29.72 2.10
CA ALA A 7 0.08 28.28 2.21
C ALA A 7 0.66 27.60 0.96
N LYS A 8 1.86 27.03 1.07
CA LYS A 8 2.32 26.03 0.10
C LYS A 8 1.47 24.81 0.44
N PRO A 9 0.66 24.26 -0.49
CA PRO A 9 0.06 22.96 -0.26
C PRO A 9 1.24 22.01 -0.03
N SER A 10 1.48 21.68 1.24
CA SER A 10 2.59 20.86 1.70
C SER A 10 2.27 19.43 1.31
N ILE A 11 2.32 19.16 0.01
CA ILE A 11 2.51 17.83 -0.51
C ILE A 11 4.01 17.59 -0.30
N GLU A 12 4.44 17.46 0.96
CA GLU A 12 5.73 16.85 1.22
C GLU A 12 5.57 15.39 0.81
N PRO A 13 6.29 14.91 -0.22
CA PRO A 13 6.26 13.51 -0.56
C PRO A 13 6.68 12.73 0.68
N GLU A 14 5.78 11.90 1.21
CA GLU A 14 6.15 11.03 2.32
C GLU A 14 7.18 10.04 1.81
N TYR A 15 8.37 10.09 2.42
CA TYR A 15 9.43 9.15 2.14
C TYR A 15 9.41 8.05 3.19
N SER A 16 9.53 6.81 2.73
CA SER A 16 9.81 5.71 3.62
C SER A 16 11.14 5.89 4.35
N PRO A 17 11.35 5.20 5.49
CA PRO A 17 12.61 5.21 6.24
C PRO A 17 13.85 4.78 5.43
N VAL A 18 13.65 4.26 4.22
CA VAL A 18 14.69 3.84 3.26
C VAL A 18 14.81 4.77 2.04
N GLY A 19 14.21 5.97 2.08
CA GLY A 19 14.31 6.95 1.00
C GLY A 19 13.47 6.64 -0.24
N ILE A 20 12.40 5.86 -0.10
CA ILE A 20 11.49 5.55 -1.22
C ILE A 20 10.33 6.53 -1.21
N LEU A 21 10.04 7.09 -2.37
CA LEU A 21 8.86 7.91 -2.61
C LEU A 21 7.61 7.05 -2.43
N ILE A 22 6.82 7.35 -1.41
CA ILE A 22 5.51 6.76 -1.23
C ILE A 22 4.55 7.57 -2.11
N PRO A 23 3.94 6.96 -3.16
CA PRO A 23 2.94 7.66 -3.96
C PRO A 23 1.74 8.02 -3.08
N SER A 24 1.01 9.06 -3.46
CA SER A 24 -0.26 9.34 -2.80
C SER A 24 -1.29 8.24 -3.11
N TRP A 25 -2.32 8.10 -2.26
CA TRP A 25 -3.42 7.18 -2.55
C TRP A 25 -4.04 7.43 -3.93
N ASN A 26 -4.16 8.70 -4.33
CA ASN A 26 -4.69 9.07 -5.64
C ASN A 26 -3.83 8.54 -6.79
N GLU A 27 -2.51 8.78 -6.75
CA GLU A 27 -1.59 8.22 -7.76
C GLU A 27 -1.61 6.69 -7.78
N PHE A 28 -1.75 6.08 -6.60
CA PHE A 28 -1.81 4.64 -6.46
C PHE A 28 -3.06 4.04 -7.12
N ILE A 29 -4.23 4.65 -6.88
CA ILE A 29 -5.50 4.19 -7.43
C ILE A 29 -5.63 4.53 -8.92
N GLU A 30 -5.18 5.72 -9.36
CA GLU A 30 -5.17 6.10 -10.77
C GLU A 30 -4.35 5.12 -11.62
N PHE A 31 -3.22 4.65 -11.10
CA PHE A 31 -2.45 3.59 -11.76
C PHE A 31 -3.21 2.25 -11.79
N ALA A 32 -3.93 1.92 -10.72
CA ALA A 32 -4.74 0.71 -10.66
C ALA A 32 -5.89 0.78 -11.68
N GLU A 33 -6.62 1.89 -11.75
CA GLU A 33 -7.71 2.15 -12.70
C GLU A 33 -7.24 2.12 -14.15
N SER A 34 -5.98 2.50 -14.41
CA SER A 34 -5.37 2.34 -15.74
C SER A 34 -5.16 0.88 -16.15
N LEU A 35 -5.28 -0.10 -15.25
CA LEU A 35 -5.16 -1.52 -15.57
C LEU A 35 -6.49 -2.06 -16.07
N GLU A 36 -6.48 -2.73 -17.23
CA GLU A 36 -7.68 -3.34 -17.83
C GLU A 36 -8.32 -4.44 -16.96
N ASP A 37 -7.54 -5.04 -16.06
CA ASP A 37 -8.00 -6.04 -15.09
C ASP A 37 -8.55 -5.45 -13.78
N TYR A 38 -8.57 -4.12 -13.66
CA TYR A 38 -9.09 -3.43 -12.48
C TYR A 38 -10.60 -3.53 -12.38
N GLU A 39 -11.10 -3.61 -11.14
CA GLU A 39 -12.53 -3.57 -10.83
C GLU A 39 -12.74 -2.67 -9.61
N GLU A 40 -13.82 -1.87 -9.58
CA GLU A 40 -14.13 -0.97 -8.44
C GLU A 40 -14.19 -1.70 -7.09
N LYS A 41 -14.58 -2.98 -7.06
CA LYS A 41 -14.57 -3.78 -5.83
C LYS A 41 -13.15 -3.97 -5.23
N MET A 42 -12.10 -3.72 -6.02
CA MET A 42 -10.72 -3.78 -5.58
C MET A 42 -10.29 -2.54 -4.81
N ASP A 43 -11.00 -1.40 -4.90
CA ASP A 43 -10.67 -0.16 -4.16
C ASP A 43 -10.46 -0.43 -2.68
N SER A 44 -11.41 -1.12 -2.04
CA SER A 44 -11.36 -1.46 -0.61
C SER A 44 -10.15 -2.34 -0.27
N PHE A 45 -9.86 -3.32 -1.12
CA PHE A 45 -8.73 -4.22 -0.92
C PHE A 45 -7.38 -3.50 -1.13
N LEU A 46 -7.30 -2.67 -2.16
CA LEU A 46 -6.13 -1.85 -2.47
C LEU A 46 -5.86 -0.82 -1.38
N ARG A 47 -6.92 -0.23 -0.80
CA ARG A 47 -6.82 0.73 0.30
C ARG A 47 -6.22 0.09 1.54
N GLU A 48 -6.71 -1.08 1.92
CA GLU A 48 -6.16 -1.85 3.04
C GLU A 48 -4.69 -2.23 2.80
N LYS A 49 -4.35 -2.63 1.57
CA LYS A 49 -2.98 -2.97 1.18
C LYS A 49 -2.05 -1.76 1.23
N TYR A 50 -2.49 -0.64 0.67
CA TYR A 50 -1.76 0.62 0.68
C TYR A 50 -1.49 1.09 2.11
N ASP A 51 -2.50 1.09 2.97
CA ASP A 51 -2.36 1.48 4.38
C ASP A 51 -1.39 0.55 5.13
N SER A 52 -1.52 -0.76 4.90
CA SER A 52 -0.60 -1.76 5.46
C SER A 52 0.85 -1.50 5.01
N TRP A 53 1.08 -1.23 3.73
CA TRP A 53 2.42 -0.92 3.24
C TRP A 53 2.95 0.37 3.83
N LYS A 54 2.13 1.43 3.84
CA LYS A 54 2.49 2.74 4.40
C LYS A 54 2.87 2.63 5.88
N THR A 55 2.04 1.97 6.69
CA THR A 55 2.29 1.72 8.12
C THR A 55 3.57 0.91 8.36
N ASN A 56 3.93 -0.01 7.45
CA ASN A 56 5.18 -0.78 7.51
C ASN A 56 6.39 -0.08 6.86
N GLY A 57 6.27 1.22 6.53
CA GLY A 57 7.33 2.00 5.89
C GLY A 57 7.53 1.65 4.40
N TRP A 58 6.43 1.46 3.68
CA TRP A 58 6.33 1.08 2.26
C TRP A 58 7.12 -0.18 1.91
N ARG A 59 6.80 -1.27 2.61
CA ARG A 59 7.44 -2.58 2.41
C ARG A 59 6.38 -3.64 2.23
N SER A 60 6.68 -4.61 1.37
CA SER A 60 5.83 -5.79 1.25
C SER A 60 6.11 -6.72 2.42
N GLN A 61 5.08 -6.98 3.22
CA GLN A 61 5.15 -7.91 4.36
C GLN A 61 5.59 -9.32 3.95
N ALA A 62 5.28 -9.76 2.72
CA ALA A 62 5.61 -11.10 2.24
C ALA A 62 7.11 -11.28 1.92
N THR A 63 7.79 -10.19 1.55
CA THR A 63 9.19 -10.26 1.08
C THR A 63 10.15 -9.43 1.93
N ASP A 64 9.63 -8.71 2.93
CA ASP A 64 10.33 -7.68 3.73
C ASP A 64 11.14 -6.68 2.88
N ARG A 65 10.72 -6.52 1.63
CA ARG A 65 11.43 -5.71 0.65
C ARG A 65 10.77 -4.35 0.51
N PRO A 66 11.57 -3.28 0.37
CA PRO A 66 11.06 -1.98 0.03
C PRO A 66 10.27 -2.02 -1.28
N LEU A 67 9.08 -1.42 -1.30
CA LEU A 67 8.21 -1.35 -2.47
C LEU A 67 8.64 -0.25 -3.46
N SER A 68 9.93 -0.25 -3.87
CA SER A 68 10.41 0.66 -4.93
C SER A 68 9.70 0.45 -6.26
N LYS A 69 9.29 -0.79 -6.57
CA LYS A 69 8.53 -1.14 -7.79
C LYS A 69 7.08 -1.50 -7.47
N TRP A 70 6.42 -0.68 -6.64
CA TRP A 70 5.04 -0.90 -6.20
C TRP A 70 4.06 -1.07 -7.37
N GLN A 71 4.26 -0.38 -8.50
CA GLN A 71 3.44 -0.53 -9.71
C GLN A 71 3.42 -1.97 -10.23
N GLY A 72 4.57 -2.65 -10.24
CA GLY A 72 4.66 -4.05 -10.66
C GLY A 72 3.97 -5.00 -9.67
N THR A 73 4.11 -4.72 -8.38
CA THR A 73 3.39 -5.45 -7.33
C THR A 73 1.88 -5.25 -7.45
N LEU A 74 1.43 -4.01 -7.64
CA LEU A 74 0.03 -3.65 -7.83
C LEU A 74 -0.57 -4.32 -9.07
N LYS A 75 0.14 -4.29 -10.19
CA LYS A 75 -0.28 -5.00 -11.41
C LYS A 75 -0.45 -6.50 -11.18
N GLN A 76 0.48 -7.12 -10.44
CA GLN A 76 0.33 -8.51 -10.04
C GLN A 76 -0.86 -8.71 -9.11
N ILE A 77 -1.10 -7.82 -8.15
CA ILE A 77 -2.24 -7.91 -7.24
C ILE A 77 -3.56 -7.81 -7.99
N VAL A 78 -3.73 -6.82 -8.87
CA VAL A 78 -4.94 -6.63 -9.66
C VAL A 78 -5.19 -7.85 -10.55
N LYS A 79 -4.16 -8.31 -11.26
CA LYS A 79 -4.24 -9.52 -12.09
C LYS A 79 -4.57 -10.78 -11.26
N ASN A 80 -3.99 -10.91 -10.07
CA ASN A 80 -4.24 -12.04 -9.18
C ASN A 80 -5.50 -11.87 -8.32
N PHE A 81 -6.18 -10.72 -8.29
CA PHE A 81 -7.39 -10.55 -7.49
C PHE A 81 -8.46 -11.56 -7.91
N LYS A 82 -8.58 -11.78 -9.22
CA LYS A 82 -9.46 -12.82 -9.80
C LYS A 82 -9.08 -14.24 -9.36
N THR A 83 -7.80 -14.53 -9.13
CA THR A 83 -7.31 -15.87 -8.75
C THR A 83 -7.26 -16.08 -7.23
N ILE A 84 -7.00 -15.04 -6.44
CA ILE A 84 -6.98 -15.04 -4.97
C ILE A 84 -8.38 -15.35 -4.42
N THR A 85 -9.44 -14.97 -5.13
CA THR A 85 -10.82 -15.30 -4.74
C THR A 85 -11.13 -16.82 -4.81
N ILE A 86 -10.27 -17.60 -5.49
CA ILE A 86 -10.47 -19.04 -5.77
C ILE A 86 -9.38 -19.93 -5.14
N ALA A 87 -8.30 -19.36 -4.59
CA ALA A 87 -7.20 -20.11 -3.99
C ALA A 87 -7.20 -19.94 -2.45
N PRO A 88 -7.00 -21.02 -1.67
CA PRO A 88 -6.99 -20.94 -0.22
C PRO A 88 -5.84 -20.03 0.26
N VAL A 89 -6.24 -19.16 1.19
CA VAL A 89 -5.60 -18.01 1.82
C VAL A 89 -4.25 -18.26 2.55
N GLU A 90 -3.36 -19.13 2.07
CA GLU A 90 -2.17 -19.52 2.84
C GLU A 90 -0.90 -18.65 2.65
N LYS A 91 -0.91 -17.57 1.85
CA LYS A 91 0.32 -16.77 1.64
C LYS A 91 0.23 -15.25 1.83
N LEU A 92 -0.75 -14.77 2.58
CA LEU A 92 -0.65 -13.45 3.23
C LEU A 92 -0.90 -13.59 4.72
N ALA A 93 0.09 -14.16 5.42
CA ALA A 93 0.15 -14.14 6.86
C ALA A 93 0.24 -12.69 7.34
N LEU A 94 -0.90 -12.07 7.66
CA LEU A 94 -1.01 -10.99 8.64
C LEU A 94 -0.22 -11.42 9.88
N PRO A 95 0.73 -10.62 10.40
CA PRO A 95 1.34 -10.95 11.67
C PRO A 95 0.25 -10.72 12.71
N LYS A 96 -0.23 -11.80 13.30
CA LYS A 96 -1.02 -11.76 14.53
C LYS A 96 -0.24 -10.93 15.53
N ILE A 97 -0.71 -9.71 15.82
CA ILE A 97 -0.35 -9.03 17.07
C ILE A 97 -0.93 -9.94 18.15
N LYS A 98 -0.07 -10.75 18.78
CA LYS A 98 -0.46 -11.52 19.97
C LYS A 98 -0.48 -10.51 21.13
N PRO A 99 -1.63 -10.23 21.78
CA PRO A 99 -1.54 -9.80 23.16
C PRO A 99 -1.01 -11.00 23.96
N LEU A 100 0.23 -10.84 24.42
CA LEU A 100 0.87 -11.70 25.40
C LEU A 100 -0.01 -11.77 26.64
N GLN A 101 -0.56 -12.95 26.99
CA GLN A 101 -0.88 -13.25 28.38
C GLN A 101 -0.43 -14.66 28.75
N LEU A 102 0.47 -14.63 29.72
CA LEU A 102 1.26 -15.66 30.36
C LEU A 102 0.34 -16.73 30.98
N GLN A 103 0.57 -18.00 30.64
CA GLN A 103 -0.01 -19.12 31.39
C GLN A 103 0.74 -19.26 32.72
N SER A 104 0.01 -19.47 33.82
CA SER A 104 0.52 -19.96 35.11
C SER A 104 -0.31 -21.15 35.55
#